data_AF-A0A7C4UZ62-F1
#
_entry.id   AF-A0A7C4UZ62-F1
#
_cell.length_a   1.000
_cell.length_b   1.000
_cell.length_c   1.000
_cell.angle_alpha   90.00
_cell.angle_beta   90.00
_cell.angle_gamma   90.00
#
_symmetry.space_group_name_H-M   'P 1'
#
loop_
_entity.id
_entity.type
_entity.pdbx_description
1 polymer ?
#
loop_
_entity_poly.entity_id
_entity_poly.type
_entity_poly.pdbx_seq_one_letter_code
_entity_poly.pdbx_strand_id
1 'polypeptide(L)' 'MCTHMGSVNISIKKEAYEFLNELKKEDQSFSDIILSFKKDRGNVMKYFGALKEKNWQKREKEMHNFRKEFEAR' A
#
# COMPACT_ATOMS: atom_id res chain seq x y z
N MET A 1 -6.89 -21.43 -5.54
CA MET A 1 -5.60 -22.08 -5.87
C MET A 1 -5.01 -22.57 -4.56
N CYS A 2 -4.84 -23.88 -4.37
CA CYS A 2 -4.24 -24.42 -3.14
C CYS A 2 -2.72 -24.32 -3.24
N THR A 3 -2.10 -23.48 -2.42
CA THR A 3 -0.64 -23.36 -2.34
C THR A 3 -0.07 -24.59 -1.65
N HIS A 4 0.81 -25.32 -2.33
CA HIS A 4 1.55 -26.44 -1.74
C HIS A 4 2.50 -25.90 -0.67
N MET A 5 2.22 -26.21 0.61
CA MET A 5 3.08 -25.84 1.73
C MET A 5 4.20 -26.88 1.89
N GLY A 6 5.44 -26.47 1.70
CA GLY A 6 6.64 -27.25 2.07
C GLY A 6 7.25 -26.71 3.36
N SER A 7 7.81 -27.58 4.20
CA SER A 7 8.58 -27.17 5.37
C SER A 7 10.04 -26.93 4.97
N VAL A 8 10.57 -25.75 5.29
CA VAL A 8 11.98 -25.41 5.09
C VAL A 8 12.54 -24.92 6.41
N ASN A 9 13.68 -25.48 6.84
CA ASN A 9 14.41 -25.01 7.99
C ASN A 9 15.42 -23.93 7.54
N ILE A 10 15.34 -22.74 8.14
CA ILE A 10 16.27 -21.64 7.87
C ILE A 10 16.89 -21.19 9.19
N SER A 11 18.16 -20.79 9.14
CA SER A 11 18.85 -20.18 10.28
C SER A 11 18.86 -18.67 10.10
N ILE A 12 18.37 -17.95 11.09
CA ILE A 12 18.38 -16.48 11.13
C ILE A 12 19.04 -16.00 12.43
N LYS A 13 19.54 -14.76 12.42
CA LYS A 13 20.04 -14.13 13.65
C LYS A 13 18.92 -14.04 14.68
N LYS A 14 19.27 -14.20 15.96
CA LYS A 14 18.31 -14.10 17.08
C LYS A 14 17.57 -12.76 17.07
N GLU A 15 18.30 -11.67 16.84
CA GLU A 15 17.74 -10.30 16.72
C GLU A 15 16.68 -10.20 15.61
N ALA A 16 16.92 -10.87 14.47
CA ALA A 16 15.97 -10.87 13.36
C ALA A 16 14.72 -11.69 13.68
N TYR A 17 14.87 -12.79 14.42
CA TYR A 17 13.74 -13.59 14.90
C TYR A 17 12.86 -12.79 15.87
N GLU A 18 13.47 -12.14 16.86
CA GLU A 18 12.78 -11.32 17.86
C GLU A 18 12.01 -10.18 17.19
N PHE A 19 12.65 -9.46 16.27
CA PHE A 19 12.01 -8.41 15.48
C PHE A 19 10.78 -8.91 14.70
N LEU A 20 10.90 -10.05 14.01
CA LEU A 20 9.77 -10.61 13.27
C LEU A 20 8.64 -11.08 14.19
N ASN A 21 8.99 -11.53 15.40
CA ASN A 21 8.03 -11.99 16.40
C ASN A 21 7.27 -10.81 17.03
N GLU A 22 7.92 -9.66 17.26
CA GLU A 22 7.26 -8.44 17.73
C GLU A 22 6.27 -7.86 16.70
N LEU A 23 6.57 -8.01 15.42
CA LEU A 23 5.70 -7.55 14.32
C LEU A 23 4.50 -8.48 14.06
N LYS A 24 4.53 -9.70 14.59
CA LYS A 24 3.47 -10.70 14.39
C LYS A 24 2.21 -10.31 15.15
N LYS A 25 1.09 -10.13 14.43
CA LYS A 25 -0.24 -10.09 15.06
C LYS A 25 -0.73 -11.50 15.36
N GLU A 26 -1.61 -11.65 16.35
CA GLU A 26 -2.11 -12.96 16.83
C GLU A 26 -2.65 -13.85 15.70
N ASP A 27 -3.32 -13.24 14.70
CA ASP A 27 -3.93 -13.96 13.57
C ASP A 27 -3.02 -14.13 12.33
N GLN A 28 -1.72 -13.78 12.41
CA GLN A 28 -0.81 -13.86 11.27
C GLN A 28 0.17 -15.03 11.37
N SER A 29 0.40 -15.74 10.27
CA SER A 29 1.47 -16.73 10.20
C SER A 29 2.84 -16.05 10.01
N PHE A 30 3.91 -16.76 10.38
CA PHE A 30 5.27 -16.27 10.16
C PHE A 30 5.56 -16.06 8.66
N SER A 31 4.98 -16.90 7.81
CA SER A 31 5.03 -16.76 6.35
C SER A 31 4.36 -15.47 5.87
N ASP A 32 3.24 -15.06 6.47
CA ASP A 32 2.53 -13.82 6.10
C ASP A 32 3.38 -12.59 6.37
N ILE A 33 4.11 -12.58 7.49
CA ILE A 33 5.01 -11.49 7.86
C ILE A 33 6.15 -11.39 6.85
N ILE A 34 6.82 -12.52 6.54
CA ILE A 34 7.89 -12.54 5.55
C ILE A 34 7.38 -12.06 4.18
N LEU A 35 6.21 -12.51 3.76
CA LEU A 35 5.59 -12.10 2.49
C LEU A 35 5.11 -10.64 2.52
N SER A 36 4.82 -10.07 3.69
CA SER A 36 4.46 -8.65 3.80
C SER A 36 5.62 -7.74 3.37
N PHE A 37 6.86 -8.16 3.63
CA PHE A 37 8.07 -7.47 3.14
C PHE A 37 8.33 -7.71 1.65
N LYS A 38 7.76 -8.77 1.08
CA LYS A 38 7.81 -9.05 -0.36
C LYS A 38 6.91 -8.12 -1.16
N LYS A 39 5.97 -7.39 -0.54
CA LYS A 39 5.18 -6.39 -1.27
C LYS A 39 6.15 -5.44 -1.95
N ASP A 40 6.18 -5.55 -3.28
CA ASP A 40 6.75 -4.56 -4.17
C ASP A 40 6.51 -3.20 -3.54
N ARG A 41 7.57 -2.41 -3.37
CA ARG A 41 7.41 -0.98 -3.21
C ARG A 41 6.65 -0.55 -4.46
N GLY A 42 5.31 -0.51 -4.37
CA GLY A 42 4.44 -0.33 -5.51
C GLY A 42 5.02 0.84 -6.29
N ASN A 43 5.48 0.57 -7.51
CA ASN A 43 6.32 1.52 -8.21
C ASN A 43 5.50 2.81 -8.38
N VAL A 44 5.77 3.82 -7.55
CA VAL A 44 5.00 5.06 -7.48
C VAL A 44 5.01 5.74 -8.85
N MET A 45 6.04 5.46 -9.66
CA MET A 45 6.14 5.90 -11.06
C MET A 45 5.03 5.36 -11.96
N LYS A 46 4.36 4.24 -11.61
CA LYS A 46 3.18 3.74 -12.33
C LYS A 46 1.99 4.70 -12.27
N TYR A 47 1.97 5.61 -11.28
CA TYR A 47 0.94 6.64 -11.16
C TYR A 47 1.44 8.02 -11.67
N PHE A 48 2.69 8.11 -12.12
CA PHE A 48 3.25 9.35 -12.64
C PHE A 48 2.58 9.69 -13.97
N GLY A 49 1.88 10.83 -14.02
CA GLY A 49 1.13 11.24 -15.20
C GLY A 49 -0.35 10.82 -15.22
N ALA A 50 -0.86 10.11 -14.19
CA ALA A 50 -2.28 9.75 -14.07
C ALA A 50 -3.24 10.97 -14.08
N LEU A 51 -2.72 12.18 -13.87
CA LEU A 51 -3.46 13.43 -13.90
C LEU A 51 -3.18 14.30 -15.15
N LYS A 52 -2.29 13.87 -16.07
CA LYS A 52 -1.91 14.67 -17.25
C LYS A 52 -3.05 14.83 -18.25
N GLU A 53 -3.92 13.83 -18.39
CA GLU A 53 -5.05 13.89 -19.32
C GLU A 53 -6.27 14.65 -18.76
N LYS A 54 -6.22 15.09 -17.50
CA LYS A 54 -7.31 15.87 -16.92
C LYS A 54 -7.18 17.34 -17.32
N ASN A 55 -8.26 17.88 -17.88
CA ASN A 55 -8.38 19.32 -18.11
C ASN A 55 -8.54 20.06 -16.77
N TRP A 56 -7.41 20.42 -16.18
CA TRP A 56 -7.33 21.07 -14.86
C TRP A 56 -8.03 22.42 -14.81
N GLN A 57 -7.97 23.19 -15.90
CA GLN A 57 -8.62 24.50 -15.99
C GLN A 57 -10.14 24.39 -15.88
N LYS A 58 -10.73 23.36 -16.53
CA LYS A 58 -12.16 23.08 -16.41
C LYS A 58 -12.53 22.66 -14.98
N ARG A 59 -11.73 21.77 -14.38
CA ARG A 59 -11.93 21.29 -13.00
C ARG A 59 -11.85 22.41 -11.97
N GLU A 60 -10.91 23.32 -12.13
CA GLU A 60 -10.71 24.47 -11.25
C GLU A 60 -11.89 25.45 -11.34
N LYS A 61 -12.38 25.70 -12.56
CA LYS A 61 -13.55 26.54 -12.80
C LYS A 61 -14.83 25.95 -12.19
N GLU A 62 -15.03 24.63 -12.34
CA GLU A 62 -16.15 23.91 -11.70
C GLU A 62 -16.08 24.01 -10.17
N MET A 63 -14.90 23.83 -9.59
CA MET A 63 -14.68 23.88 -8.14
C MET A 63 -14.90 25.29 -7.57
N HIS A 64 -14.45 26.32 -8.29
CA HIS A 64 -14.65 27.72 -7.92
C HIS A 64 -16.14 28.10 -7.98
N ASN A 65 -16.87 27.67 -9.01
CA ASN A 65 -18.31 27.92 -9.10
C ASN A 65 -19.09 27.20 -7.99
N PHE A 66 -18.74 25.95 -7.71
CA PHE A 66 -19.34 25.20 -6.60
C PHE A 66 -19.14 25.89 -5.24
N ARG A 67 -17.93 26.41 -4.96
CA ARG A 67 -17.67 27.18 -3.73
C ARG A 67 -18.52 28.43 -3.64
N LYS A 68 -18.63 29.19 -4.73
CA LYS A 68 -19.47 30.40 -4.77
C LYS A 68 -20.95 30.08 -4.55
N GLU A 69 -21.45 28.99 -5.14
CA GLU A 69 -22.82 28.53 -4.93
C GLU A 69 -23.08 28.09 -3.48
N PHE A 70 -22.09 27.47 -2.84
CA PHE A 70 -22.18 27.04 -1.44
C PHE A 70 -22.14 28.21 -0.47
N GLU A 71 -21.28 29.20 -0.72
CA GLU A 71 -21.16 30.43 0.09
C GLU A 71 -22.34 31.39 -0.10
N ALA A 72 -23.02 31.33 -1.25
CA ALA A 72 -24.20 32.12 -1.54
C ALA A 72 -25.50 31.53 -0.95
N ARG A 73 -25.42 30.38 -0.27
CA ARG A 73 -26.54 29.64 0.30
C ARG A 73 -26.58 29.80 1.82
#